data_AF-A0A528J0N3-F1
#
_entry.id   AF-A0A528J0N3-F1
#
_cell.length_a   1.000
_cell.length_b   1.000
_cell.length_c   1.000
_cell.angle_alpha   90.00
_cell.angle_beta   90.00
_cell.angle_gamma   90.00
#
_symmetry.space_group_name_H-M   'P 1'
#
loop_
_entity.id
_entity.type
_entity.pdbx_description
1 polymer ?
#
loop_
_entity_poly.entity_id
_entity_poly.type
_entity_poly.pdbx_seq_one_letter_code
_entity_poly.pdbx_strand_id
1 'polypeptide(L)'
;WKYNMMDRNVLGLNAICPTFYQWDDHEVVNNWSDSKDLSADDRYSEKNIHVLAARAARAFHEMTTIRYEPSEPGRVYRKIAYGPLLEVFFLDMRSYRGANGPGIQDTVTPQSRILGEQQMKWLKRELANSNATWKIIAADMPLGLVVWNDATKKAGAEAISNGDNGPAKGRELEIADLLRYIKNAGITNTVWLTADVHYTAAHYYNPDKAQFQDFNPFWEFVSGPLHAGTYGPNDFDMTFGPELKFIKAPTAEQGQNLPPSAGLQFFGLVDIDGATEQLTVRLMDRDDNELYKVTLDPVQSA
;
A
#
# COMPACT_ATOMS: atom_id res chain seq x y z
N TRP A 1 -11.82 -10.79 -11.85
CA TRP A 1 -13.03 -10.99 -11.01
C TRP A 1 -13.68 -12.37 -11.15
N LYS A 2 -14.41 -12.69 -12.24
CA LYS A 2 -15.17 -13.97 -12.36
C LYS A 2 -14.31 -15.22 -12.10
N TYR A 3 -13.10 -15.27 -12.66
CA TYR A 3 -12.18 -16.40 -12.49
C TYR A 3 -11.87 -16.70 -11.01
N ASN A 4 -11.50 -15.68 -10.22
CA ASN A 4 -11.20 -15.86 -8.79
C ASN A 4 -12.43 -16.33 -8.00
N MET A 5 -13.63 -15.88 -8.37
CA MET A 5 -14.88 -16.33 -7.74
C MET A 5 -15.30 -17.75 -8.14
N MET A 6 -14.55 -18.44 -9.01
CA MET A 6 -14.72 -19.88 -9.26
C MET A 6 -13.95 -20.74 -8.26
N ASP A 7 -13.02 -20.17 -7.50
CA ASP A 7 -12.23 -20.88 -6.49
C ASP A 7 -13.05 -21.10 -5.21
N ARG A 8 -13.11 -22.36 -4.75
CA ARG A 8 -13.92 -22.73 -3.58
C ARG A 8 -13.37 -22.16 -2.27
N ASN A 9 -12.07 -21.94 -2.16
CA ASN A 9 -11.44 -21.35 -0.97
C ASN A 9 -11.75 -19.86 -0.90
N VAL A 10 -11.67 -19.15 -2.03
CA VAL A 10 -12.10 -17.74 -2.13
C VAL A 10 -13.57 -17.59 -1.74
N LEU A 11 -14.45 -18.44 -2.26
CA LEU A 11 -15.87 -18.43 -1.88
C LEU A 11 -16.07 -18.74 -0.39
N GLY A 12 -15.34 -19.74 0.14
CA GLY A 12 -15.41 -20.12 1.55
C GLY A 12 -15.00 -18.99 2.50
N LEU A 13 -13.88 -18.31 2.21
CA LEU A 13 -13.42 -17.15 2.97
C LEU A 13 -14.46 -16.02 2.96
N ASN A 14 -14.97 -15.67 1.79
CA ASN A 14 -15.97 -14.60 1.64
C ASN A 14 -17.31 -14.91 2.34
N ALA A 15 -17.65 -16.20 2.51
CA ALA A 15 -18.87 -16.60 3.19
C ALA A 15 -18.80 -16.43 4.72
N ILE A 16 -17.60 -16.41 5.32
CA ILE A 16 -17.41 -16.38 6.78
C ILE A 16 -16.70 -15.12 7.28
N CYS A 17 -16.00 -14.40 6.41
CA CYS A 17 -15.18 -13.25 6.78
C CYS A 17 -15.60 -11.99 5.99
N PRO A 18 -16.04 -10.92 6.67
CA PRO A 18 -16.21 -9.62 6.04
C PRO A 18 -14.90 -9.15 5.42
N THR A 19 -14.90 -8.96 4.10
CA THR A 19 -13.71 -8.53 3.35
C THR A 19 -13.84 -7.06 2.99
N PHE A 20 -12.87 -6.25 3.40
CA PHE A 20 -12.77 -4.85 3.02
C PHE A 20 -11.77 -4.71 1.87
N TYR A 21 -12.28 -4.52 0.65
CA TYR A 21 -11.45 -4.50 -0.54
C TYR A 21 -10.71 -3.18 -0.72
N GLN A 22 -9.48 -3.28 -1.18
CA GLN A 22 -8.67 -2.20 -1.76
C GLN A 22 -8.19 -2.73 -3.11
N TRP A 23 -8.01 -1.85 -4.08
CA TRP A 23 -7.48 -2.24 -5.37
C TRP A 23 -6.05 -1.75 -5.53
N ASP A 24 -5.40 -2.30 -6.55
CA ASP A 24 -4.12 -1.86 -7.06
C ASP A 24 -4.19 -1.79 -8.60
N ASP A 25 -3.06 -1.85 -9.29
CA ASP A 25 -3.01 -1.80 -10.75
C ASP A 25 -3.67 -2.99 -11.45
N HIS A 26 -3.48 -4.20 -10.92
CA HIS A 26 -3.88 -5.45 -11.58
C HIS A 26 -5.41 -5.62 -11.68
N GLU A 27 -6.19 -4.78 -11.01
CA GLU A 27 -7.61 -4.62 -11.27
C GLU A 27 -7.91 -4.02 -12.65
N VAL A 28 -6.98 -3.24 -13.20
CA VAL A 28 -7.04 -2.65 -14.54
C VAL A 28 -6.05 -3.32 -15.48
N VAL A 29 -4.75 -3.10 -15.23
CA VAL A 29 -3.59 -3.65 -15.95
C VAL A 29 -2.32 -3.34 -15.17
N ASN A 30 -1.34 -4.23 -15.19
CA ASN A 30 -0.01 -4.04 -14.58
C ASN A 30 0.52 -2.61 -14.80
N ASN A 31 0.97 -1.97 -13.74
CA ASN A 31 1.48 -0.60 -13.66
C ASN A 31 0.50 0.45 -14.19
N TRP A 32 -0.82 0.28 -13.96
CA TRP A 32 -1.85 1.19 -14.48
C TRP A 32 -1.67 2.62 -13.94
N SER A 33 -1.44 3.56 -14.84
CA SER A 33 -1.56 5.00 -14.61
C SER A 33 -2.29 5.62 -15.79
N ASP A 34 -2.67 6.90 -15.66
CA ASP A 34 -3.30 7.66 -16.75
C ASP A 34 -2.44 7.72 -18.03
N SER A 35 -1.11 7.55 -17.88
CA SER A 35 -0.15 7.53 -18.98
C SER A 35 0.17 6.15 -19.53
N LYS A 36 -0.53 5.08 -19.12
CA LYS A 36 -0.23 3.72 -19.59
C LYS A 36 -0.46 3.63 -21.10
N ASP A 37 0.61 3.31 -21.84
CA ASP A 37 0.54 3.05 -23.27
C ASP A 37 0.45 1.55 -23.55
N LEU A 38 -0.61 1.15 -24.25
CA LEU A 38 -0.86 -0.23 -24.68
C LEU A 38 -0.73 -0.40 -26.21
N SER A 39 -0.38 0.66 -26.94
CA SER A 39 -0.36 0.70 -28.41
C SER A 39 0.48 -0.43 -29.01
N ALA A 40 1.63 -0.75 -28.39
CA ALA A 40 2.54 -1.81 -28.81
C ALA A 40 2.28 -3.19 -28.17
N ASP A 41 1.26 -3.33 -27.32
CA ASP A 41 0.98 -4.57 -26.60
C ASP A 41 -0.17 -5.37 -27.25
N ASP A 42 0.19 -6.29 -28.14
CA ASP A 42 -0.75 -7.09 -28.93
C ASP A 42 -1.69 -8.00 -28.09
N ARG A 43 -1.42 -8.16 -26.79
CA ARG A 43 -2.33 -8.87 -25.87
C ARG A 43 -3.65 -8.13 -25.67
N TYR A 44 -3.68 -6.81 -25.91
CA TYR A 44 -4.84 -5.95 -25.70
C TYR A 44 -5.43 -5.51 -27.04
N SER A 45 -6.71 -5.83 -27.26
CA SER A 45 -7.48 -5.33 -28.40
C SER A 45 -8.00 -3.90 -28.16
N GLU A 46 -8.35 -3.57 -26.92
CA GLU A 46 -8.65 -2.20 -26.49
C GLU A 46 -7.36 -1.52 -26.03
N LYS A 47 -7.04 -0.37 -26.61
CA LYS A 47 -5.79 0.35 -26.36
C LYS A 47 -5.97 1.58 -25.47
N ASN A 48 -7.19 2.07 -25.35
CA ASN A 48 -7.48 3.23 -24.51
C ASN A 48 -7.52 2.82 -23.03
N ILE A 49 -6.53 3.30 -22.27
CA ILE A 49 -6.42 2.96 -20.85
C ILE A 49 -7.63 3.44 -20.04
N HIS A 50 -8.20 4.60 -20.35
CA HIS A 50 -9.35 5.13 -19.61
C HIS A 50 -10.60 4.27 -19.84
N VAL A 51 -10.75 3.66 -21.02
CA VAL A 51 -11.84 2.71 -21.28
C VAL A 51 -11.66 1.43 -20.45
N LEU A 52 -10.43 0.91 -20.36
CA LEU A 52 -10.13 -0.25 -19.50
C LEU A 52 -10.35 0.09 -18.02
N ALA A 53 -9.84 1.23 -17.55
CA ALA A 53 -10.01 1.70 -16.18
C ALA A 53 -11.50 1.88 -15.81
N ALA A 54 -12.31 2.49 -16.69
CA ALA A 54 -13.75 2.64 -16.44
C ALA A 54 -14.49 1.30 -16.34
N ARG A 55 -14.14 0.32 -17.20
CA ARG A 55 -14.71 -1.03 -17.15
C ARG A 55 -14.25 -1.79 -15.90
N ALA A 56 -12.99 -1.66 -15.54
CA ALA A 56 -12.40 -2.27 -14.36
C ALA A 56 -13.00 -1.70 -13.06
N ALA A 57 -13.11 -0.37 -12.95
CA ALA A 57 -13.76 0.30 -11.83
C ALA A 57 -15.21 -0.16 -11.66
N ARG A 58 -15.98 -0.23 -12.74
CA ARG A 58 -17.33 -0.78 -12.71
C ARG A 58 -17.33 -2.23 -12.19
N ALA A 59 -16.48 -3.09 -12.74
CA ALA A 59 -16.40 -4.48 -12.30
C ALA A 59 -15.95 -4.62 -10.84
N PHE A 60 -15.01 -3.79 -10.39
CA PHE A 60 -14.54 -3.76 -9.01
C PHE A 60 -15.69 -3.43 -8.04
N HIS A 61 -16.47 -2.38 -8.33
CA HIS A 61 -17.60 -1.99 -7.49
C HIS A 61 -18.80 -2.94 -7.59
N GLU A 62 -19.01 -3.60 -8.73
CA GLU A 62 -20.05 -4.64 -8.88
C GLU A 62 -19.69 -5.94 -8.12
N MET A 63 -18.40 -6.24 -7.96
CA MET A 63 -17.91 -7.52 -7.43
C MET A 63 -17.40 -7.45 -5.99
N THR A 64 -17.33 -6.26 -5.40
CA THR A 64 -16.85 -6.03 -4.03
C THR A 64 -17.90 -5.34 -3.18
N THR A 65 -17.75 -5.41 -1.86
CA THR A 65 -18.70 -4.88 -0.88
C THR A 65 -18.40 -3.42 -0.48
N ILE A 66 -17.85 -2.63 -1.40
CA ILE A 66 -17.60 -1.20 -1.16
C ILE A 66 -18.93 -0.45 -1.25
N ARG A 67 -19.20 0.39 -0.24
CA ARG A 67 -20.42 1.20 -0.22
C ARG A 67 -20.31 2.32 -1.26
N TYR A 68 -21.42 2.59 -1.94
CA TYR A 68 -21.52 3.72 -2.85
C TYR A 68 -21.35 5.06 -2.12
N GLU A 69 -20.48 5.92 -2.62
CA GLU A 69 -20.28 7.29 -2.15
C GLU A 69 -20.92 8.28 -3.14
N PRO A 70 -22.07 8.90 -2.82
CA PRO A 70 -22.76 9.78 -3.75
C PRO A 70 -21.97 11.01 -4.20
N SER A 71 -21.05 11.51 -3.36
CA SER A 71 -20.23 12.68 -3.71
C SER A 71 -19.11 12.36 -4.70
N GLU A 72 -18.74 11.08 -4.81
CA GLU A 72 -17.69 10.59 -5.70
C GLU A 72 -18.01 9.15 -6.13
N PRO A 73 -18.90 8.96 -7.13
CA PRO A 73 -19.27 7.64 -7.61
C PRO A 73 -18.04 6.84 -8.06
N GLY A 74 -17.84 5.66 -7.47
CA GLY A 74 -16.67 4.82 -7.76
C GLY A 74 -15.45 5.05 -6.86
N ARG A 75 -15.57 5.89 -5.83
CA ARG A 75 -14.50 6.09 -4.82
C ARG A 75 -14.11 4.79 -4.12
N VAL A 76 -12.80 4.54 -4.02
CA VAL A 76 -12.24 3.38 -3.29
C VAL A 76 -11.74 3.76 -1.89
N TYR A 77 -11.05 4.90 -1.76
CA TYR A 77 -10.55 5.36 -0.46
C TYR A 77 -11.69 5.68 0.50
N ARG A 78 -11.53 5.28 1.76
CA ARG A 78 -12.57 5.38 2.80
C ARG A 78 -12.02 5.07 4.17
N LYS A 79 -12.81 5.35 5.20
CA LYS A 79 -12.50 5.01 6.60
C LYS A 79 -13.47 3.97 7.13
N ILE A 80 -12.93 2.96 7.83
CA ILE A 80 -13.71 1.96 8.57
C ILE A 80 -13.35 2.08 10.05
N ALA A 81 -14.33 2.40 10.89
CA ALA A 81 -14.16 2.46 12.33
C ALA A 81 -14.62 1.15 12.99
N TYR A 82 -13.90 0.70 14.00
CA TYR A 82 -14.21 -0.49 14.78
C TYR A 82 -14.03 -0.21 16.28
N GLY A 83 -15.10 0.25 16.91
CA GLY A 83 -15.10 0.63 18.32
C GLY A 83 -14.12 1.79 18.60
N PRO A 84 -13.67 1.95 19.86
CA PRO A 84 -12.72 2.97 20.24
C PRO A 84 -11.26 2.61 19.91
N LEU A 85 -10.98 1.36 19.52
CA LEU A 85 -9.60 0.88 19.39
C LEU A 85 -9.02 1.08 18.00
N LEU A 86 -9.83 1.01 16.95
CA LEU A 86 -9.33 0.90 15.59
C LEU A 86 -10.10 1.79 14.61
N GLU A 87 -9.36 2.58 13.86
CA GLU A 87 -9.80 3.10 12.57
C GLU A 87 -8.82 2.67 11.47
N VAL A 88 -9.37 2.16 10.36
CA VAL A 88 -8.60 1.79 9.16
C VAL A 88 -8.91 2.79 8.05
N PHE A 89 -7.86 3.44 7.55
CA PHE A 89 -7.87 4.41 6.48
C PHE A 89 -7.39 3.72 5.20
N PHE A 90 -8.33 3.30 4.37
CA PHE A 90 -8.03 2.73 3.06
C PHE A 90 -7.70 3.86 2.10
N LEU A 91 -6.53 3.80 1.49
CA LEU A 91 -6.11 4.73 0.45
C LEU A 91 -6.53 4.21 -0.94
N ASP A 92 -6.43 5.12 -1.91
CA ASP A 92 -6.42 4.79 -3.33
C ASP A 92 -5.24 5.55 -3.93
N MET A 93 -4.17 4.82 -4.22
CA MET A 93 -2.93 5.37 -4.75
C MET A 93 -2.84 5.16 -6.26
N ARG A 94 -3.94 4.76 -6.93
CA ARG A 94 -4.00 4.52 -8.38
C ARG A 94 -4.83 5.56 -9.12
N SER A 95 -6.01 5.90 -8.63
CA SER A 95 -6.96 6.75 -9.39
C SER A 95 -6.50 8.19 -9.59
N TYR A 96 -5.77 8.73 -8.61
CA TYR A 96 -5.47 10.17 -8.55
C TYR A 96 -3.99 10.48 -8.76
N ARG A 97 -3.18 9.46 -9.08
CA ARG A 97 -1.74 9.60 -9.24
C ARG A 97 -1.36 10.22 -10.58
N GLY A 98 -0.20 10.88 -10.60
CA GLY A 98 0.44 11.28 -11.84
C GLY A 98 1.02 10.09 -12.62
N ALA A 99 1.43 10.34 -13.86
CA ALA A 99 2.10 9.39 -14.73
C ALA A 99 3.29 8.66 -14.05
N ASN A 100 3.60 7.45 -14.50
CA ASN A 100 4.80 6.69 -14.08
C ASN A 100 6.09 7.23 -14.74
N GLY A 101 6.35 8.52 -14.55
CA GLY A 101 7.54 9.20 -15.04
C GLY A 101 8.73 9.09 -14.08
N PRO A 102 9.80 9.88 -14.31
CA PRO A 102 11.02 9.80 -13.49
C PRO A 102 10.84 10.04 -11.99
N GLY A 103 9.78 10.74 -11.55
CA GLY A 103 9.51 10.95 -10.13
C GLY A 103 10.46 11.91 -9.40
N ILE A 104 11.11 12.82 -10.13
CA ILE A 104 12.16 13.72 -9.60
C ILE A 104 11.72 15.18 -9.43
N GLN A 105 10.42 15.48 -9.47
CA GLN A 105 9.94 16.86 -9.34
C GLN A 105 10.22 17.41 -7.94
N ASP A 106 10.74 18.64 -7.83
CA ASP A 106 11.03 19.28 -6.54
C ASP A 106 9.80 19.90 -5.85
N THR A 107 8.66 19.98 -6.55
CA THR A 107 7.42 20.55 -6.02
C THR A 107 6.21 19.70 -6.37
N VAL A 108 5.15 19.84 -5.58
CA VAL A 108 3.90 19.11 -5.80
C VAL A 108 3.21 19.64 -7.06
N THR A 109 3.15 18.79 -8.08
CA THR A 109 2.52 19.03 -9.39
C THR A 109 1.54 17.89 -9.68
N PRO A 110 0.64 18.01 -10.66
CA PRO A 110 -0.21 16.89 -11.07
C PRO A 110 0.58 15.61 -11.38
N GLN A 111 1.80 15.73 -11.92
CA GLN A 111 2.68 14.60 -12.26
C GLN A 111 3.31 13.93 -11.04
N SER A 112 3.46 14.66 -9.92
CA SER A 112 4.09 14.17 -8.71
C SER A 112 3.07 13.71 -7.65
N ARG A 113 1.78 13.63 -7.97
CA ARG A 113 0.74 13.12 -7.07
C ARG A 113 0.80 11.59 -6.98
N ILE A 114 0.48 11.07 -5.81
CA ILE A 114 0.18 9.66 -5.55
C ILE A 114 -1.22 9.49 -4.94
N LEU A 115 -1.63 10.37 -4.01
CA LEU A 115 -2.98 10.36 -3.44
C LEU A 115 -3.89 11.39 -4.11
N GLY A 116 -3.32 12.48 -4.62
CA GLY A 116 -4.12 13.59 -5.14
C GLY A 116 -4.64 14.51 -4.04
N GLU A 117 -5.06 15.72 -4.44
CA GLU A 117 -5.36 16.79 -3.50
C GLU A 117 -6.57 16.48 -2.59
N GLN A 118 -7.64 15.92 -3.15
CA GLN A 118 -8.89 15.68 -2.42
C GLN A 118 -8.72 14.58 -1.37
N GLN A 119 -8.11 13.45 -1.75
CA GLN A 119 -7.82 12.36 -0.82
C GLN A 119 -6.80 12.78 0.24
N MET A 120 -5.78 13.57 -0.11
CA MET A 120 -4.82 14.09 0.88
C MET A 120 -5.51 14.99 1.93
N LYS A 121 -6.39 15.91 1.50
CA LYS A 121 -7.18 16.74 2.42
C LYS A 121 -8.12 15.91 3.29
N TRP A 122 -8.77 14.90 2.69
CA TRP A 122 -9.64 13.97 3.40
C TRP A 122 -8.85 13.20 4.48
N LEU A 123 -7.70 12.60 4.13
CA LEU A 123 -6.91 11.78 5.04
C LEU A 123 -6.43 12.60 6.25
N LYS A 124 -5.86 13.79 6.01
CA LYS A 124 -5.43 14.70 7.08
C LYS A 124 -6.58 15.05 8.03
N ARG A 125 -7.75 15.39 7.47
CA ARG A 125 -8.95 15.69 8.27
C ARG A 125 -9.41 14.49 9.09
N GLU A 126 -9.52 13.32 8.47
CA GLU A 126 -10.03 12.13 9.16
C GLU A 126 -9.07 11.64 10.25
N LEU A 127 -7.75 11.72 10.01
CA LEU A 127 -6.74 11.41 11.03
C LEU A 127 -6.81 12.38 12.22
N ALA A 128 -6.95 13.69 11.95
CA ALA A 128 -7.05 14.70 13.00
C ALA A 128 -8.34 14.59 13.83
N ASN A 129 -9.42 14.08 13.23
CA ASN A 129 -10.70 13.84 13.92
C ASN A 129 -10.77 12.46 14.59
N SER A 130 -9.74 11.63 14.47
CA SER A 130 -9.73 10.26 14.98
C SER A 130 -9.42 10.21 16.47
N ASN A 131 -10.38 9.67 17.23
CA ASN A 131 -10.20 9.36 18.65
C ASN A 131 -9.88 7.88 18.92
N ALA A 132 -9.64 7.08 17.87
CA ALA A 132 -9.33 5.67 18.04
C ALA A 132 -7.91 5.46 18.58
N THR A 133 -7.66 4.42 19.38
CA THR A 133 -6.30 4.12 19.88
C THR A 133 -5.33 3.94 18.72
N TRP A 134 -5.66 3.11 17.73
CA TRP A 134 -4.84 2.82 16.55
C TRP A 134 -5.43 3.38 15.26
N LYS A 135 -4.58 4.04 14.47
CA LYS A 135 -4.88 4.50 13.11
C LYS A 135 -4.09 3.65 12.11
N ILE A 136 -4.75 2.69 11.50
CA ILE A 136 -4.13 1.84 10.47
C ILE A 136 -4.30 2.50 9.11
N ILE A 137 -3.20 2.78 8.43
CA ILE A 137 -3.20 3.33 7.07
C ILE A 137 -2.93 2.16 6.12
N ALA A 138 -3.99 1.70 5.44
CA ALA A 138 -3.90 0.65 4.43
C ALA A 138 -3.58 1.30 3.09
N ALA A 139 -2.36 1.06 2.61
CA ALA A 139 -1.80 1.68 1.41
C ALA A 139 -1.48 0.60 0.38
N ASP A 140 -1.92 0.77 -0.86
CA ASP A 140 -1.78 -0.23 -1.92
C ASP A 140 -0.30 -0.54 -2.22
N MET A 141 0.57 0.47 -2.14
CA MET A 141 2.00 0.39 -2.47
C MET A 141 2.90 0.82 -1.30
N PRO A 142 4.16 0.33 -1.25
CA PRO A 142 5.11 0.65 -0.18
C PRO A 142 5.64 2.08 -0.24
N LEU A 143 6.09 2.58 0.92
CA LEU A 143 6.55 3.97 1.09
C LEU A 143 8.01 4.20 0.70
N GLY A 144 8.89 3.29 1.11
CA GLY A 144 10.35 3.40 1.00
C GLY A 144 11.01 2.35 0.12
N LEU A 145 10.22 1.54 -0.60
CA LEU A 145 10.73 0.54 -1.54
C LEU A 145 10.70 1.10 -2.96
N VAL A 146 11.82 0.96 -3.67
CA VAL A 146 11.92 1.33 -5.07
C VAL A 146 11.18 0.29 -5.92
N VAL A 147 10.12 0.73 -6.59
CA VAL A 147 9.36 -0.09 -7.55
C VAL A 147 9.44 0.60 -8.91
N TRP A 148 10.04 -0.08 -9.88
CA TRP A 148 10.28 0.47 -11.22
C TRP A 148 9.10 0.19 -12.14
N ASN A 149 8.65 1.22 -12.88
CA ASN A 149 7.65 1.02 -13.91
C ASN A 149 8.18 0.17 -15.09
N ASP A 150 9.44 0.37 -15.47
CA ASP A 150 10.21 -0.53 -16.34
C ASP A 150 11.40 -1.09 -15.54
N ALA A 151 11.21 -2.26 -14.94
CA ALA A 151 12.23 -2.92 -14.12
C ALA A 151 13.49 -3.30 -14.90
N THR A 152 13.38 -3.58 -16.20
CA THR A 152 14.54 -3.94 -17.03
C THR A 152 15.46 -2.73 -17.21
N LYS A 153 14.87 -1.55 -17.44
CA LYS A 153 15.62 -0.30 -17.63
C LYS A 153 15.87 0.45 -16.32
N LYS A 154 15.31 -0.01 -15.20
CA LYS A 154 15.25 0.71 -13.93
C LYS A 154 14.77 2.14 -14.14
N ALA A 155 13.61 2.28 -14.80
CA ALA A 155 13.09 3.57 -15.23
C ALA A 155 11.64 3.77 -14.82
N GLY A 156 11.35 5.00 -14.36
CA GLY A 156 10.04 5.44 -13.92
C GLY A 156 9.65 4.92 -12.55
N ALA A 157 9.04 5.78 -11.73
CA ALA A 157 8.54 5.40 -10.41
C ALA A 157 7.15 4.76 -10.55
N GLU A 158 7.02 3.52 -10.08
CA GLU A 158 5.73 2.81 -9.98
C GLU A 158 5.04 3.09 -8.66
N ALA A 159 5.79 3.02 -7.55
CA ALA A 159 5.32 3.31 -6.20
C ALA A 159 5.64 4.75 -5.79
N ILE A 160 5.83 4.98 -4.48
CA ILE A 160 6.16 6.28 -3.89
C ILE A 160 7.62 6.66 -4.17
N SER A 161 8.55 5.75 -3.88
CA SER A 161 9.99 6.03 -3.91
C SER A 161 10.52 6.24 -5.32
N ASN A 162 11.39 7.24 -5.50
CA ASN A 162 12.02 7.54 -6.79
C ASN A 162 13.43 6.94 -6.95
N GLY A 163 14.05 6.44 -5.87
CA GLY A 163 15.37 5.81 -5.88
C GLY A 163 16.55 6.78 -5.80
N ASP A 164 16.31 8.09 -5.64
CA ASP A 164 17.35 9.12 -5.54
C ASP A 164 18.07 9.09 -4.19
N ASN A 165 17.49 8.46 -3.16
CA ASN A 165 18.03 8.43 -1.79
C ASN A 165 18.32 9.83 -1.21
N GLY A 166 17.66 10.85 -1.75
CA GLY A 166 17.87 12.27 -1.46
C GLY A 166 16.73 12.87 -0.65
N PRO A 167 16.62 14.21 -0.61
CA PRO A 167 15.41 14.87 -0.12
C PRO A 167 14.19 14.43 -0.92
N ALA A 168 13.01 14.46 -0.29
CA ALA A 168 11.76 14.03 -0.92
C ALA A 168 11.51 14.74 -2.26
N LYS A 169 11.26 13.95 -3.31
CA LYS A 169 10.92 14.42 -4.66
C LYS A 169 9.81 13.57 -5.28
N GLY A 170 9.16 14.13 -6.29
CA GLY A 170 8.08 13.46 -6.99
C GLY A 170 6.95 13.06 -6.03
N ARG A 171 6.61 11.78 -6.02
CA ARG A 171 5.51 11.23 -5.21
C ARG A 171 5.79 11.22 -3.72
N GLU A 172 7.06 11.23 -3.32
CA GLU A 172 7.46 11.32 -1.91
C GLU A 172 7.02 12.65 -1.29
N LEU A 173 6.84 13.72 -2.07
CA LEU A 173 6.45 15.03 -1.55
C LEU A 173 5.11 15.00 -0.81
N GLU A 174 4.13 14.23 -1.31
CA GLU A 174 2.84 14.07 -0.65
C GLU A 174 2.97 13.28 0.66
N ILE A 175 3.84 12.27 0.70
CA ILE A 175 4.09 11.48 1.89
C ILE A 175 4.85 12.30 2.94
N ALA A 176 5.86 13.08 2.52
CA ALA A 176 6.58 14.00 3.39
C ALA A 176 5.64 15.04 4.04
N ASP A 177 4.71 15.61 3.26
CA ASP A 177 3.68 16.54 3.75
C ASP A 177 2.69 15.87 4.72
N LEU A 178 2.29 14.61 4.46
CA LEU A 178 1.43 13.85 5.36
C LEU A 178 2.13 13.51 6.67
N LEU A 179 3.35 12.99 6.61
CA LEU A 179 4.14 12.60 7.78
C LEU A 179 4.45 13.81 8.68
N ARG A 180 4.80 14.95 8.09
CA ARG A 180 4.92 16.22 8.82
C ARG A 180 3.62 16.63 9.49
N TYR A 181 2.50 16.53 8.78
CA TYR A 181 1.19 16.88 9.34
C TYR A 181 0.84 16.00 10.53
N ILE A 182 1.02 14.67 10.43
CA ILE A 182 0.80 13.71 11.52
C ILE A 182 1.60 14.11 12.76
N LYS A 183 2.89 14.42 12.59
CA LYS A 183 3.75 14.91 13.66
C LYS A 183 3.24 16.21 14.29
N ASN A 184 2.98 17.23 13.47
CA ASN A 184 2.60 18.57 13.95
C ASN A 184 1.22 18.61 14.59
N ALA A 185 0.29 17.75 14.15
CA ALA A 185 -1.04 17.63 14.74
C ALA A 185 -1.07 16.72 15.98
N GLY A 186 0.08 16.14 16.39
CA GLY A 186 0.14 15.24 17.54
C GLY A 186 -0.61 13.92 17.33
N ILE A 187 -0.77 13.48 16.08
CA ILE A 187 -1.44 12.22 15.76
C ILE A 187 -0.46 11.08 16.06
N THR A 188 -0.82 10.22 17.00
CA THR A 188 -0.03 9.06 17.44
C THR A 188 -0.62 7.74 16.96
N ASN A 189 0.11 6.65 17.18
CA ASN A 189 -0.33 5.26 16.94
C ASN A 189 -0.74 4.99 15.49
N THR A 190 0.02 5.54 14.54
CA THR A 190 -0.12 5.24 13.12
C THR A 190 0.73 4.02 12.75
N VAL A 191 0.12 3.10 12.01
CA VAL A 191 0.81 1.93 11.44
C VAL A 191 0.40 1.80 9.98
N TRP A 192 1.37 1.55 9.10
CA TRP A 192 1.15 1.38 7.67
C TRP A 192 1.13 -0.11 7.32
N LEU A 193 0.13 -0.52 6.54
CA LEU A 193 0.04 -1.85 5.95
C LEU A 193 0.11 -1.70 4.44
N THR A 194 1.08 -2.38 3.80
CA THR A 194 1.37 -2.25 2.37
C THR A 194 1.52 -3.61 1.67
N ALA A 195 1.42 -3.60 0.33
CA ALA A 195 1.50 -4.80 -0.49
C ALA A 195 2.34 -4.56 -1.77
N ASP A 196 1.82 -4.94 -2.96
CA ASP A 196 2.43 -4.78 -4.30
C ASP A 196 3.70 -5.64 -4.58
N VAL A 197 4.71 -5.62 -3.72
CA VAL A 197 6.06 -6.13 -4.05
C VAL A 197 6.26 -7.65 -4.00
N HIS A 198 5.21 -8.40 -3.65
CA HIS A 198 5.18 -9.88 -3.66
C HIS A 198 6.24 -10.58 -2.79
N TYR A 199 6.46 -10.03 -1.59
CA TYR A 199 7.11 -10.70 -0.46
C TYR A 199 6.60 -10.11 0.85
N THR A 200 7.03 -10.65 1.99
CA THR A 200 6.68 -10.08 3.30
C THR A 200 7.89 -9.50 4.02
N ALA A 201 7.71 -8.34 4.63
CA ALA A 201 8.76 -7.63 5.34
C ALA A 201 8.19 -6.71 6.43
N ALA A 202 9.03 -6.38 7.41
CA ALA A 202 8.74 -5.35 8.41
C ALA A 202 9.82 -4.27 8.32
N HIS A 203 9.38 -3.02 8.17
CA HIS A 203 10.24 -1.85 8.10
C HIS A 203 9.90 -0.88 9.23
N TYR A 204 10.94 -0.34 9.86
CA TYR A 204 10.81 0.75 10.82
C TYR A 204 11.40 2.01 10.22
N TYR A 205 10.60 3.06 10.08
CA TYR A 205 11.04 4.32 9.49
C TYR A 205 11.58 5.23 10.59
N ASN A 206 12.86 5.58 10.50
CA ASN A 206 13.57 6.33 11.51
C ASN A 206 14.03 7.69 10.98
N PRO A 207 13.51 8.82 11.49
CA PRO A 207 13.90 10.15 11.02
C PRO A 207 15.39 10.44 11.18
N ASP A 208 16.08 9.83 12.16
CA ASP A 208 17.52 10.00 12.35
C ASP A 208 18.37 9.32 11.26
N LYS A 209 17.76 8.44 10.46
CA LYS A 209 18.37 7.75 9.30
C LYS A 209 17.85 8.29 7.97
N ALA A 210 16.89 9.20 7.99
CA ALA A 210 16.22 9.73 6.83
C ALA A 210 16.91 10.99 6.28
N GLN A 211 16.74 11.23 4.98
CA GLN A 211 17.05 12.54 4.38
C GLN A 211 16.00 13.59 4.72
N PHE A 212 14.72 13.20 4.73
CA PHE A 212 13.62 14.02 5.22
C PHE A 212 13.34 13.67 6.68
N GLN A 213 13.65 14.57 7.63
CA GLN A 213 13.61 14.23 9.07
C GLN A 213 12.38 14.74 9.82
N ASP A 214 11.46 15.44 9.14
CA ASP A 214 10.34 16.11 9.79
C ASP A 214 9.11 15.20 9.97
N PHE A 215 9.30 14.10 10.69
CA PHE A 215 8.24 13.13 11.01
C PHE A 215 8.55 12.36 12.31
N ASN A 216 7.53 11.73 12.90
CA ASN A 216 7.71 10.80 14.03
C ASN A 216 7.96 9.39 13.48
N PRO A 217 8.80 8.56 14.12
CA PRO A 217 9.06 7.21 13.64
C PRO A 217 7.79 6.35 13.65
N PHE A 218 7.69 5.41 12.70
CA PHE A 218 6.53 4.55 12.52
C PHE A 218 6.90 3.20 11.90
N TRP A 219 5.96 2.26 11.97
CA TRP A 219 6.08 0.93 11.36
C TRP A 219 5.32 0.83 10.04
N GLU A 220 5.94 0.16 9.07
CA GLU A 220 5.31 -0.36 7.87
C GLU A 220 5.45 -1.88 7.85
N PHE A 221 4.36 -2.57 7.57
CA PHE A 221 4.35 -4.01 7.35
C PHE A 221 3.91 -4.30 5.93
N VAL A 222 4.82 -4.90 5.16
CA VAL A 222 4.58 -5.37 3.80
C VAL A 222 4.15 -6.83 3.87
N SER A 223 3.02 -7.20 3.28
CA SER A 223 2.63 -8.61 3.22
C SER A 223 1.90 -8.98 1.95
N GLY A 224 2.38 -10.06 1.33
CA GLY A 224 1.87 -10.64 0.10
C GLY A 224 2.95 -11.43 -0.61
N PRO A 225 2.62 -12.20 -1.66
CA PRO A 225 1.28 -12.36 -2.20
C PRO A 225 0.57 -13.57 -1.57
N LEU A 226 -0.76 -13.55 -1.58
CA LEU A 226 -1.57 -14.73 -1.24
C LEU A 226 -1.51 -15.80 -2.34
N HIS A 227 -1.49 -15.39 -3.61
CA HIS A 227 -1.49 -16.29 -4.75
C HIS A 227 -0.94 -15.63 -6.04
N ALA A 228 0.30 -15.15 -6.01
CA ALA A 228 0.99 -14.56 -7.16
C ALA A 228 2.46 -15.02 -7.23
N GLY A 229 3.12 -14.72 -8.36
CA GLY A 229 4.55 -14.97 -8.48
C GLY A 229 5.34 -14.14 -7.48
N THR A 230 6.36 -14.69 -6.83
CA THR A 230 7.14 -13.92 -5.83
C THR A 230 8.40 -13.30 -6.38
N TYR A 231 8.71 -12.10 -5.88
CA TYR A 231 9.81 -11.25 -6.33
C TYR A 231 10.60 -10.71 -5.14
N GLY A 232 11.59 -9.88 -5.44
CA GLY A 232 12.35 -9.11 -4.46
C GLY A 232 13.61 -9.82 -3.97
N PRO A 233 14.25 -9.28 -2.92
CA PRO A 233 13.86 -8.03 -2.25
C PRO A 233 14.09 -6.79 -3.13
N ASN A 234 13.27 -5.75 -2.96
CA ASN A 234 13.48 -4.47 -3.64
C ASN A 234 14.49 -3.61 -2.88
N ASP A 235 15.16 -2.70 -3.60
CA ASP A 235 16.08 -1.72 -3.00
C ASP A 235 15.29 -0.69 -2.16
N PHE A 236 15.90 -0.19 -1.09
CA PHE A 236 15.37 0.94 -0.33
C PHE A 236 15.67 2.28 -0.99
N ASP A 237 14.78 3.23 -0.75
CA ASP A 237 15.06 4.65 -0.87
C ASP A 237 15.21 5.29 0.53
N MET A 238 16.31 6.00 0.74
CA MET A 238 16.66 6.60 2.04
C MET A 238 15.96 7.94 2.35
N THR A 239 15.03 8.41 1.52
CA THR A 239 14.24 9.63 1.75
C THR A 239 13.60 9.63 3.13
N PHE A 240 12.97 8.53 3.52
CA PHE A 240 12.28 8.37 4.82
C PHE A 240 13.04 7.44 5.80
N GLY A 241 14.27 7.04 5.47
CA GLY A 241 15.12 6.24 6.36
C GLY A 241 14.51 4.90 6.81
N PRO A 242 14.05 4.03 5.89
CA PRO A 242 13.56 2.71 6.26
C PRO A 242 14.70 1.85 6.83
N GLU A 243 14.42 1.17 7.94
CA GLU A 243 15.28 0.13 8.50
C GLU A 243 14.61 -1.23 8.33
N LEU A 244 15.33 -2.17 7.70
CA LEU A 244 14.87 -3.55 7.59
C LEU A 244 14.89 -4.23 8.97
N LYS A 245 13.74 -4.70 9.43
CA LYS A 245 13.61 -5.49 10.67
C LYS A 245 13.35 -6.96 10.41
N PHE A 246 12.67 -7.27 9.32
CA PHE A 246 12.42 -8.64 8.88
C PHE A 246 12.13 -8.70 7.39
N ILE A 247 12.53 -9.78 6.71
CA ILE A 247 12.11 -10.09 5.34
C ILE A 247 12.06 -11.60 5.09
N LYS A 248 11.06 -12.03 4.31
CA LYS A 248 11.03 -13.32 3.65
C LYS A 248 10.64 -13.11 2.19
N ALA A 249 11.64 -13.30 1.32
CA ALA A 249 11.55 -13.16 -0.13
C ALA A 249 12.33 -14.33 -0.79
N PRO A 250 12.22 -14.52 -2.12
CA PRO A 250 13.10 -15.42 -2.87
C PRO A 250 14.58 -15.12 -2.61
N THR A 251 15.41 -16.15 -2.51
CA THR A 251 16.88 -15.97 -2.51
C THR A 251 17.40 -15.70 -3.92
N ALA A 252 18.63 -15.19 -4.03
CA ALA A 252 19.27 -14.96 -5.33
C ALA A 252 19.36 -16.24 -6.17
N GLU A 253 19.56 -17.40 -5.54
CA GLU A 253 19.63 -18.70 -6.19
C GLU A 253 18.28 -19.21 -6.68
N GLN A 254 17.19 -18.88 -5.97
CA GLN A 254 15.84 -19.24 -6.42
C GLN A 254 15.39 -18.37 -7.60
N GLY A 255 15.89 -17.13 -7.68
CA GLY A 255 15.57 -16.19 -8.76
C GLY A 255 14.28 -15.41 -8.50
N GLN A 256 13.65 -14.93 -9.57
CA GLN A 256 12.49 -14.04 -9.53
C GLN A 256 11.27 -14.68 -10.19
N ASN A 257 10.08 -14.17 -9.87
CA ASN A 257 8.80 -14.66 -10.38
C ASN A 257 8.57 -16.16 -10.11
N LEU A 258 8.85 -16.61 -8.89
CA LEU A 258 8.62 -18.00 -8.52
C LEU A 258 7.12 -18.28 -8.44
N PRO A 259 6.64 -19.42 -8.95
CA PRO A 259 5.22 -19.75 -8.90
C PRO A 259 4.75 -19.97 -7.46
N PRO A 260 3.44 -19.83 -7.15
CA PRO A 260 2.89 -20.10 -5.82
C PRO A 260 3.23 -21.49 -5.26
N SER A 261 3.50 -22.47 -6.13
CA SER A 261 3.95 -23.81 -5.74
C SER A 261 5.35 -23.86 -5.13
N ALA A 262 6.13 -22.77 -5.21
CA ALA A 262 7.42 -22.64 -4.53
C ALA A 262 7.29 -22.37 -3.02
N GLY A 263 6.06 -22.19 -2.50
CA GLY A 263 5.78 -22.10 -1.06
C GLY A 263 5.96 -20.71 -0.45
N LEU A 264 6.47 -19.74 -1.20
CA LEU A 264 6.64 -18.37 -0.71
C LEU A 264 5.34 -17.58 -0.90
N GLN A 265 4.31 -17.83 -0.10
CA GLN A 265 3.09 -17.02 -0.13
C GLN A 265 2.79 -16.56 1.29
N PHE A 266 2.36 -15.32 1.44
CA PHE A 266 2.37 -14.63 2.74
C PHE A 266 1.08 -13.86 2.99
N PHE A 267 0.75 -13.72 4.27
CA PHE A 267 -0.32 -12.85 4.76
C PHE A 267 0.05 -12.28 6.14
N GLY A 268 -0.67 -11.24 6.56
CA GLY A 268 -0.49 -10.61 7.86
C GLY A 268 -1.68 -10.82 8.77
N LEU A 269 -1.42 -10.94 10.08
CA LEU A 269 -2.44 -10.86 11.12
C LEU A 269 -2.15 -9.65 12.02
N VAL A 270 -3.20 -8.94 12.39
CA VAL A 270 -3.13 -7.80 13.32
C VAL A 270 -4.16 -8.02 14.42
N ASP A 271 -3.70 -8.04 15.66
CA ASP A 271 -4.52 -8.21 16.86
C ASP A 271 -4.40 -6.97 17.74
N ILE A 272 -5.51 -6.53 18.33
CA ILE A 272 -5.50 -5.49 19.35
C ILE A 272 -6.09 -6.09 20.63
N ASP A 273 -5.30 -6.09 21.71
CA ASP A 273 -5.79 -6.54 23.01
C ASP A 273 -6.79 -5.52 23.57
N GLY A 274 -7.96 -5.98 24.00
CA GLY A 274 -9.03 -5.10 24.44
C GLY A 274 -8.80 -4.43 25.81
N ALA A 275 -7.85 -4.92 26.62
CA ALA A 275 -7.56 -4.41 27.95
C ALA A 275 -6.30 -3.55 27.99
N THR A 276 -5.22 -3.97 27.32
CA THR A 276 -3.97 -3.22 27.24
C THR A 276 -3.91 -2.27 26.05
N GLU A 277 -4.81 -2.47 25.07
CA GLU A 277 -4.81 -1.77 23.79
C GLU A 277 -3.52 -1.98 22.98
N GLN A 278 -2.69 -2.97 23.33
CA GLN A 278 -1.49 -3.31 22.57
C GLN A 278 -1.86 -3.88 21.20
N LEU A 279 -1.16 -3.41 20.16
CA LEU A 279 -1.31 -3.91 18.80
C LEU A 279 -0.19 -4.89 18.48
N THR A 280 -0.53 -6.12 18.12
CA THR A 280 0.43 -7.14 17.70
C THR A 280 0.28 -7.39 16.21
N VAL A 281 1.38 -7.25 15.46
CA VAL A 281 1.45 -7.63 14.03
C VAL A 281 2.25 -8.91 13.89
N ARG A 282 1.72 -9.84 13.10
CA ARG A 282 2.36 -11.11 12.76
C ARG A 282 2.44 -11.25 11.24
N LEU A 283 3.61 -11.61 10.74
CA LEU A 283 3.81 -11.95 9.32
C LEU A 283 3.84 -13.46 9.20
N MET A 284 2.95 -14.00 8.36
CA MET A 284 2.65 -15.42 8.26
C MET A 284 3.02 -15.95 6.88
N ASP A 285 3.37 -17.23 6.78
CA ASP A 285 3.34 -17.96 5.51
C ASP A 285 2.03 -18.73 5.31
N ARG A 286 1.84 -19.25 4.10
CA ARG A 286 0.66 -20.05 3.70
C ARG A 286 0.42 -21.32 4.52
N ASP A 287 1.41 -21.79 5.27
CA ASP A 287 1.31 -22.98 6.11
C ASP A 287 0.99 -22.60 7.57
N ASP A 288 0.58 -21.34 7.80
CA ASP A 288 0.21 -20.76 9.10
C ASP A 288 1.40 -20.66 10.08
N ASN A 289 2.63 -20.62 9.57
CA ASN A 289 3.80 -20.37 10.41
C ASN A 289 3.96 -18.88 10.66
N GLU A 290 4.14 -18.50 11.93
CA GLU A 290 4.55 -17.15 12.32
C GLU A 290 6.04 -16.95 11.98
N LEU A 291 6.31 -16.12 10.99
CA LEU A 291 7.67 -15.82 10.53
C LEU A 291 8.30 -14.64 11.31
N TYR A 292 7.47 -13.69 11.70
CA TYR A 292 7.86 -12.51 12.46
C TYR A 292 6.69 -11.99 13.29
N LYS A 293 7.01 -11.44 14.45
CA LYS A 293 6.03 -10.86 15.38
C LYS A 293 6.62 -9.64 16.07
N VAL A 294 5.79 -8.60 16.19
CA VAL A 294 6.08 -7.43 17.02
C VAL A 294 4.81 -6.97 17.71
N THR A 295 4.94 -6.58 18.98
CA THR A 295 3.87 -5.97 19.78
C THR A 295 4.25 -4.52 20.05
N LEU A 296 3.30 -3.63 19.77
CA LEU A 296 3.44 -2.19 19.89
C LEU A 296 2.58 -1.70 21.05
N ASP A 297 3.20 -0.97 21.96
CA ASP A 297 2.50 -0.28 23.04
C ASP A 297 1.82 0.98 22.49
N PRO A 298 0.55 1.24 22.82
CA PRO A 298 -0.12 2.46 22.43
C PRO A 298 0.50 3.66 23.15
N VAL A 299 0.78 4.73 22.42
CA VAL A 299 1.09 6.03 23.02
C VAL A 299 -0.21 6.59 23.59
N GLN A 300 -0.30 6.65 24.91
CA GLN A 300 -1.43 7.29 25.58
C GLN A 300 -1.29 8.80 25.48
N SER A 301 -2.37 9.45 25.02
CA SER A 301 -2.47 10.91 25.08
C SER A 301 -2.55 11.34 26.54
N ALA A 302 -1.71 12.30 26.95
CA ALA A 302 -1.75 12.88 28.29
C ALA A 302 -3.00 13.73 28.52
#